data_AF-A0A2D4GD94-F1
#
_entry.id   AF-A0A2D4GD94-F1
#
_cell.length_a   1.000
_cell.length_b   1.000
_cell.length_c   1.000
_cell.angle_alpha   90.00
_cell.angle_beta   90.00
_cell.angle_gamma   90.00
#
_symmetry.space_group_name_H-M   'P 1'
#
loop_
_entity.id
_entity.type
_entity.pdbx_description
1 polymer ?
#
loop_
_entity_poly.entity_id
_entity_poly.type
_entity_poly.pdbx_seq_one_letter_code
_entity_poly.pdbx_strand_id
1 'polypeptide(L)'
;KGTLKAFQELCDYLELKPKDYRTFYHKLKSKLSYWKAKALWAKLDKRGCHKDYKKGKVCANTKCLIIGAGPCGLRTAIDLSFLGAKVVVIEKRDAFSRNNVLHLWPFTIHDLRGLGAKKFYGKFCAGAIDHISIRQLQLILLKVSLILGIEIHVNVEFQGLLCPPEDQENERIGWRAQVYPKTHPVSEYEFDVIIGGDGRRNTLEGFRRKEFRGKLAIAITANFINRNTTAEAKVEEISGVAFIFNQKFFQDLREATGIDLENIVYYKDDTHYFVMTAKKQSLLDKGVILHDYADTELLLSRENVDQEALLSYAREAADFSTNQQLPSLNFAINHYGQPDVAMFDFTCMYASENAAMVRELNGHPLLVALVGDSLLEPFWPMGTGIARGFLAAMDSAWMVRSWSLGTGPMEVLAER
;
A
#
# COMPACT_ATOMS: atom_id res chain seq x y z
N LYS A 1 -6.57 1.82 14.55
CA LYS A 1 -7.39 2.17 15.74
C LYS A 1 -6.90 3.40 16.53
N GLY A 2 -5.74 3.36 17.21
CA GLY A 2 -5.29 4.48 18.07
C GLY A 2 -5.24 5.86 17.39
N THR A 3 -4.78 5.93 16.13
CA THR A 3 -4.78 7.17 15.34
C THR A 3 -6.17 7.74 15.09
N LEU A 4 -7.16 6.89 14.80
CA LEU A 4 -8.54 7.32 14.55
C LEU A 4 -9.16 7.89 15.83
N LYS A 5 -8.98 7.20 16.96
CA LYS A 5 -9.49 7.63 18.27
C LYS A 5 -8.91 8.99 18.68
N ALA A 6 -7.58 9.13 18.64
CA ALA A 6 -6.92 10.38 19.01
C ALA A 6 -7.30 11.55 18.08
N PHE A 7 -7.55 11.27 16.80
CA PHE A 7 -8.02 12.29 15.86
C PHE A 7 -9.47 12.71 16.12
N GLN A 8 -10.33 11.77 16.49
CA GLN A 8 -11.71 12.07 16.90
C GLN A 8 -11.73 12.93 18.16
N GLU A 9 -10.97 12.55 19.19
CA GLU A 9 -10.82 13.35 20.43
C GLU A 9 -10.32 14.78 20.14
N LEU A 10 -9.37 14.92 19.21
CA LEU A 10 -8.89 16.24 18.77
C LEU A 10 -10.00 17.05 18.06
N CYS A 11 -10.79 16.40 17.20
CA CYS A 11 -11.90 17.05 16.51
C CYS A 11 -12.98 17.49 17.50
N ASP A 12 -13.32 16.65 18.47
CA ASP A 12 -14.31 16.95 19.51
C ASP A 12 -13.84 18.12 20.38
N TYR A 13 -12.58 18.11 20.82
CA TYR A 13 -11.97 19.21 21.59
C TYR A 13 -11.97 20.55 20.84
N LEU A 14 -11.76 20.53 19.53
CA LEU A 14 -11.78 21.73 18.68
C LEU A 14 -13.17 22.05 18.13
N GLU A 15 -14.21 21.28 18.47
CA GLU A 15 -15.57 21.40 17.96
C GLU A 15 -15.63 21.42 16.42
N LEU A 16 -14.91 20.49 15.80
CA LEU A 16 -14.83 20.34 14.35
C LEU A 16 -15.55 19.08 13.90
N LYS A 17 -16.28 19.18 12.79
CA LYS A 17 -16.92 18.04 12.13
C LYS A 17 -16.13 17.66 10.87
N PRO A 18 -15.40 16.53 10.85
CA PRO A 18 -14.67 16.07 9.65
C PRO A 18 -15.56 15.90 8.42
N LYS A 19 -16.86 15.65 8.62
CA LYS A 19 -17.86 15.51 7.54
C LYS A 19 -17.98 16.79 6.69
N ASP A 20 -17.70 17.97 7.24
CA ASP A 20 -17.71 19.26 6.54
C ASP A 20 -16.43 19.48 5.70
N TYR A 21 -16.10 18.50 4.86
CA TYR A 21 -14.81 18.32 4.19
C TYR A 21 -14.27 19.58 3.50
N ARG A 22 -15.14 20.38 2.85
CA ARG A 22 -14.75 21.61 2.12
C ARG A 22 -14.06 22.66 3.00
N THR A 23 -14.39 22.72 4.28
CA THR A 23 -13.85 23.74 5.19
C THR A 23 -13.04 23.16 6.34
N PHE A 24 -13.10 21.84 6.54
CA PHE A 24 -12.52 21.16 7.68
C PHE A 24 -11.02 21.45 7.87
N TYR A 25 -10.20 21.22 6.84
CA TYR A 25 -8.74 21.44 6.94
C TYR A 25 -8.41 22.90 7.30
N HIS A 26 -9.10 23.86 6.71
CA HIS A 26 -8.87 25.29 6.99
C HIS A 26 -9.25 25.66 8.43
N LYS A 27 -10.40 25.16 8.93
CA LYS A 27 -10.84 25.36 10.32
C LYS A 27 -9.91 24.66 11.33
N LEU A 28 -9.46 23.44 11.02
CA LEU A 28 -8.49 22.69 11.82
C LEU A 28 -7.18 23.48 11.94
N LYS A 29 -6.64 23.93 10.81
CA LYS A 29 -5.42 24.75 10.78
C LYS A 29 -5.57 26.04 11.57
N SER A 30 -6.70 26.74 11.44
CA SER A 30 -6.92 28.02 12.14
C SER A 30 -7.06 27.86 13.64
N LYS A 31 -7.75 26.81 14.11
CA LYS A 31 -7.92 26.52 15.54
C LYS A 31 -6.66 25.93 16.17
N LEU A 32 -5.85 25.16 15.43
CA LEU A 32 -4.65 24.51 15.94
C LEU A 32 -3.37 25.33 15.69
N SER A 33 -3.25 26.46 16.37
CA SER A 33 -2.06 27.35 16.35
C SER A 33 -0.95 26.85 17.27
N TYR A 34 -0.47 25.63 17.05
CA TYR A 34 0.60 25.00 17.84
C TYR A 34 1.92 24.94 17.07
N TRP A 35 3.05 25.18 17.75
CA TRP A 35 4.37 25.30 17.09
C TRP A 35 4.78 24.04 16.32
N LYS A 36 4.42 22.84 16.80
CA LYS A 36 4.69 21.58 16.07
C LYS A 36 3.86 21.49 14.79
N ALA A 37 2.65 22.03 14.80
CA ALA A 37 1.67 21.93 13.71
C ALA A 37 1.96 22.95 12.59
N LYS A 38 2.44 24.16 12.91
CA LYS A 38 2.77 25.21 11.91
C LYS A 38 3.65 24.72 10.76
N ALA A 39 4.67 23.92 11.07
CA ALA A 39 5.58 23.36 10.05
C ALA A 39 4.92 22.31 9.14
N LEU A 40 3.91 21.59 9.65
CA LEU A 40 3.10 20.66 8.85
C LEU A 40 2.17 21.44 7.92
N TRP A 41 1.49 22.47 8.45
CA TRP A 41 0.60 23.34 7.69
C TRP A 41 1.29 23.97 6.49
N ALA A 42 2.48 24.53 6.67
CA ALA A 42 3.26 25.12 5.59
C ALA A 42 3.55 24.13 4.45
N LYS A 43 3.76 22.85 4.77
CA LYS A 43 4.02 21.79 3.78
C LYS A 43 2.75 21.41 3.00
N LEU A 44 1.65 21.17 3.71
CA LEU A 44 0.37 20.81 3.09
C LEU A 44 -0.20 21.98 2.28
N ASP A 45 -0.09 23.21 2.79
CA ASP A 45 -0.48 24.43 2.06
C ASP A 45 0.36 24.59 0.79
N LYS A 46 1.69 24.40 0.87
CA LYS A 46 2.56 24.47 -0.31
C LYS A 46 2.15 23.46 -1.38
N ARG A 47 1.76 22.24 -0.99
CA ARG A 47 1.27 21.22 -1.92
C ARG A 47 -0.09 21.60 -2.50
N GLY A 48 -1.06 21.97 -1.66
CA GLY A 48 -2.42 22.34 -2.08
C GLY A 48 -2.51 23.61 -2.93
N CYS A 49 -1.52 24.50 -2.85
CA CYS A 49 -1.43 25.69 -3.70
C CYS A 49 -0.92 25.42 -5.12
N HIS A 50 -0.56 24.17 -5.48
CA HIS A 50 -0.16 23.86 -6.85
C HIS A 50 -1.28 24.19 -7.84
N LYS A 51 -0.90 24.75 -9.00
CA LYS A 51 -1.86 25.26 -10.01
C LYS A 51 -2.85 24.19 -10.49
N ASP A 52 -2.43 22.93 -10.52
CA ASP A 52 -3.23 21.82 -11.03
C ASP A 52 -4.46 21.53 -10.15
N TYR A 53 -4.37 21.83 -8.85
CA TYR A 53 -5.48 21.70 -7.90
C TYR A 53 -6.51 22.83 -8.02
N LYS A 54 -6.23 23.89 -8.79
CA LYS A 54 -7.05 25.13 -8.92
C LYS A 54 -7.66 25.59 -7.57
N LYS A 55 -6.85 25.64 -6.52
CA LYS A 55 -7.25 26.01 -5.14
C LYS A 55 -8.33 25.10 -4.54
N GLY A 56 -8.30 23.80 -4.85
CA GLY A 56 -9.24 22.80 -4.32
C GLY A 56 -10.66 22.94 -4.85
N LYS A 57 -10.83 23.47 -6.07
CA LYS A 57 -12.16 23.73 -6.67
C LYS A 57 -12.48 22.85 -7.86
N VAL A 58 -11.51 22.11 -8.41
CA VAL A 58 -11.72 21.36 -9.67
C VAL A 58 -12.74 20.24 -9.49
N CYS A 59 -12.62 19.49 -8.40
CA CYS A 59 -13.46 18.32 -8.13
C CYS A 59 -14.49 18.61 -7.02
N ALA A 60 -14.88 19.87 -6.79
CA ALA A 60 -15.68 20.27 -5.62
C ALA A 60 -17.04 19.58 -5.50
N ASN A 61 -17.59 19.09 -6.62
CA ASN A 61 -18.87 18.37 -6.69
C ASN A 61 -18.70 16.87 -6.93
N THR A 62 -17.46 16.38 -7.03
CA THR A 62 -17.15 14.98 -7.31
C THR A 62 -17.12 14.19 -6.01
N LYS A 63 -17.87 13.09 -5.95
CA LYS A 63 -17.86 12.16 -4.82
C LYS A 63 -17.08 10.91 -5.19
N CYS A 64 -16.04 10.61 -4.42
CA CYS A 64 -15.14 9.48 -4.66
C CYS A 64 -15.25 8.45 -3.52
N LEU A 65 -15.26 7.16 -3.89
CA LEU A 65 -15.07 6.04 -2.99
C LEU A 65 -13.74 5.33 -3.30
N ILE A 66 -12.92 5.05 -2.29
CA ILE A 66 -11.66 4.33 -2.44
C ILE A 66 -11.74 3.03 -1.65
N ILE A 67 -11.44 1.91 -2.30
CA ILE A 67 -11.43 0.60 -1.70
C ILE A 67 -10.00 0.28 -1.27
N GLY A 68 -9.76 0.20 0.03
CA GLY A 68 -8.48 -0.17 0.63
C GLY A 68 -7.66 1.01 1.15
N ALA A 69 -7.24 0.92 2.41
CA ALA A 69 -6.32 1.87 3.06
C ALA A 69 -4.85 1.41 2.95
N GLY A 70 -4.49 0.82 1.81
CA GLY A 70 -3.09 0.58 1.43
C GLY A 70 -2.36 1.90 1.12
N PRO A 71 -1.02 1.88 0.99
CA PRO A 71 -0.26 3.08 0.65
C PRO A 71 -0.79 3.80 -0.60
N CYS A 72 -1.07 3.05 -1.68
CA CYS A 72 -1.53 3.62 -2.95
C CYS A 72 -2.96 4.17 -2.85
N GLY A 73 -3.87 3.48 -2.15
CA GLY A 73 -5.24 3.95 -1.92
C GLY A 73 -5.27 5.26 -1.12
N LEU A 74 -4.54 5.31 0.02
CA LEU A 74 -4.42 6.52 0.82
C LEU A 74 -3.71 7.65 0.06
N ARG A 75 -2.68 7.34 -0.72
CA ARG A 75 -1.99 8.34 -1.55
C ARG A 75 -2.92 8.94 -2.59
N THR A 76 -3.75 8.12 -3.24
CA THR A 76 -4.77 8.59 -4.19
C THR A 76 -5.80 9.46 -3.49
N ALA A 77 -6.26 9.06 -2.30
CA ALA A 77 -7.19 9.82 -1.48
C ALA A 77 -6.70 11.25 -1.23
N ILE A 78 -5.42 11.40 -0.90
CA ILE A 78 -4.77 12.69 -0.62
C ILE A 78 -4.82 13.62 -1.84
N ASP A 79 -4.49 13.15 -3.04
CA ASP A 79 -4.54 14.02 -4.25
C ASP A 79 -5.98 14.38 -4.64
N LEU A 80 -6.92 13.44 -4.53
CA LEU A 80 -8.34 13.71 -4.75
C LEU A 80 -8.90 14.74 -3.76
N SER A 81 -8.45 14.69 -2.50
CA SER A 81 -8.79 15.70 -1.50
C SER A 81 -8.19 17.06 -1.84
N PHE A 82 -6.94 17.14 -2.30
CA PHE A 82 -6.34 18.40 -2.76
C PHE A 82 -7.06 18.99 -3.99
N LEU A 83 -7.63 18.15 -4.86
CA LEU A 83 -8.48 18.59 -5.98
C LEU A 83 -9.85 19.15 -5.54
N GLY A 84 -10.25 18.92 -4.28
CA GLY A 84 -11.51 19.38 -3.69
C GLY A 84 -12.62 18.35 -3.65
N ALA A 85 -12.36 17.09 -4.01
CA ALA A 85 -13.37 16.03 -4.00
C ALA A 85 -13.83 15.65 -2.59
N LYS A 86 -15.08 15.17 -2.47
CA LYS A 86 -15.49 14.41 -1.28
C LYS A 86 -14.90 13.01 -1.41
N VAL A 87 -14.02 12.64 -0.50
CA VAL A 87 -13.34 11.34 -0.54
C VAL A 87 -13.74 10.50 0.67
N VAL A 88 -14.20 9.29 0.41
CA VAL A 88 -14.48 8.26 1.40
C VAL A 88 -13.58 7.05 1.11
N VAL A 89 -12.91 6.54 2.13
CA VAL A 89 -12.07 5.32 2.05
C VAL A 89 -12.72 4.25 2.92
N ILE A 90 -12.87 3.05 2.38
CA ILE A 90 -13.31 1.87 3.13
C ILE A 90 -12.17 0.86 3.20
N GLU A 91 -11.92 0.31 4.38
CA GLU A 91 -10.89 -0.70 4.63
C GLU A 91 -11.47 -1.83 5.48
N LYS A 92 -11.26 -3.06 5.02
CA LYS A 92 -11.79 -4.26 5.69
C LYS A 92 -11.09 -4.57 7.01
N ARG A 93 -9.83 -4.14 7.19
CA ARG A 93 -9.05 -4.32 8.42
C ARG A 93 -9.13 -3.10 9.32
N ASP A 94 -8.79 -3.24 10.60
CA ASP A 94 -8.67 -2.10 11.54
C ASP A 94 -7.26 -1.85 12.07
N ALA A 95 -6.30 -2.63 11.60
CA ALA A 95 -4.90 -2.58 11.97
C ALA A 95 -3.99 -2.67 10.73
N PHE A 96 -2.91 -1.90 10.77
CA PHE A 96 -1.81 -2.04 9.84
C PHE A 96 -0.75 -2.94 10.46
N SER A 97 -0.66 -4.18 9.99
CA SER A 97 0.15 -5.23 10.61
C SER A 97 1.39 -5.65 9.84
N ARG A 98 1.52 -5.26 8.57
CA ARG A 98 2.60 -5.74 7.70
C ARG A 98 3.91 -5.05 8.07
N ASN A 99 4.88 -5.82 8.54
CA ASN A 99 6.21 -5.33 8.92
C ASN A 99 7.17 -5.22 7.72
N ASN A 100 6.92 -5.98 6.64
CA ASN A 100 7.78 -5.98 5.45
C ASN A 100 8.11 -4.56 4.97
N VAL A 101 9.33 -4.41 4.48
CA VAL A 101 9.94 -3.14 4.15
C VAL A 101 9.89 -2.89 2.64
N LEU A 102 9.56 -1.66 2.28
CA LEU A 102 9.38 -1.21 0.91
C LEU A 102 10.52 -0.24 0.55
N HIS A 103 11.19 -0.51 -0.56
CA HIS A 103 12.10 0.44 -1.16
C HIS A 103 11.34 1.65 -1.75
N LEU A 104 11.94 2.83 -1.64
CA LEU A 104 11.40 4.12 -2.04
C LEU A 104 12.34 4.79 -3.05
N TRP A 105 11.82 5.06 -4.25
CA TRP A 105 12.55 5.85 -5.23
C TRP A 105 12.71 7.31 -4.77
N PRO A 106 13.72 8.04 -5.26
CA PRO A 106 14.00 9.41 -4.84
C PRO A 106 12.77 10.35 -4.89
N PHE A 107 11.93 10.23 -5.92
CA PHE A 107 10.73 11.06 -6.04
C PHE A 107 9.68 10.74 -4.96
N THR A 108 9.55 9.47 -4.56
CA THR A 108 8.59 9.06 -3.52
C THR A 108 9.04 9.56 -2.14
N ILE A 109 10.35 9.56 -1.88
CA ILE A 109 10.94 10.17 -0.68
C ILE A 109 10.66 11.68 -0.67
N HIS A 110 10.87 12.36 -1.80
CA HIS A 110 10.57 13.78 -1.93
C HIS A 110 9.07 14.06 -1.72
N ASP A 111 8.19 13.25 -2.30
CA ASP A 111 6.75 13.38 -2.19
C ASP A 111 6.29 13.26 -0.72
N LEU A 112 6.71 12.20 -0.04
CA LEU A 112 6.39 11.95 1.37
C LEU A 112 6.98 13.03 2.30
N ARG A 113 8.20 13.52 2.04
CA ARG A 113 8.77 14.70 2.74
C ARG A 113 7.93 15.96 2.49
N GLY A 114 7.38 16.09 1.29
CA GLY A 114 6.45 17.15 0.90
C GLY A 114 5.13 17.08 1.66
N LEU A 115 4.64 15.89 1.98
CA LEU A 115 3.45 15.64 2.81
C LEU A 115 3.72 15.70 4.32
N GLY A 116 4.96 15.96 4.73
CA GLY A 116 5.33 16.08 6.14
C GLY A 116 5.63 14.77 6.85
N ALA A 117 6.01 13.70 6.12
CA ALA A 117 6.35 12.39 6.69
C ALA A 117 7.25 12.44 7.94
N LYS A 118 8.30 13.28 7.93
CA LYS A 118 9.24 13.43 9.06
C LYS A 118 8.59 13.98 10.35
N LYS A 119 7.42 14.64 10.26
CA LYS A 119 6.65 15.09 11.43
C LYS A 119 5.86 13.96 12.07
N PHE A 120 5.45 12.97 11.29
CA PHE A 120 4.70 11.81 11.75
C PHE A 120 5.60 10.63 12.12
N TYR A 121 6.77 10.54 11.48
CA TYR A 121 7.77 9.50 11.68
C TYR A 121 9.17 10.13 11.63
N GLY A 122 9.78 10.39 12.80
CA GLY A 122 11.04 11.15 12.90
C GLY A 122 12.22 10.48 12.21
N LYS A 123 12.22 9.14 12.14
CA LYS A 123 13.25 8.32 11.48
C LYS A 123 13.09 8.24 9.96
N PHE A 124 12.03 8.83 9.38
CA PHE A 124 11.73 8.73 7.95
C PHE A 124 12.92 9.14 7.07
N CYS A 125 13.48 8.17 6.34
CA CYS A 125 14.62 8.34 5.43
C CYS A 125 15.73 9.23 6.01
N ALA A 126 16.17 8.89 7.24
CA ALA A 126 17.28 9.56 7.90
C ALA A 126 18.62 9.09 7.30
N GLY A 127 19.53 10.02 7.02
CA GLY A 127 20.77 9.69 6.32
C GLY A 127 20.51 9.22 4.89
N ALA A 128 21.08 8.06 4.54
CA ALA A 128 20.94 7.43 3.22
C ALA A 128 19.80 6.41 3.13
N ILE A 129 18.99 6.24 4.19
CA ILE A 129 17.88 5.28 4.21
C ILE A 129 16.85 5.63 3.13
N ASP A 130 16.55 4.67 2.26
CA ASP A 130 15.64 4.80 1.13
C ASP A 130 14.48 3.81 1.17
N HIS A 131 14.11 3.33 2.36
CA HIS A 131 13.01 2.38 2.54
C HIS A 131 12.14 2.71 3.77
N ILE A 132 10.99 2.03 3.86
CA ILE A 132 10.05 2.15 4.98
C ILE A 132 9.19 0.89 5.12
N SER A 133 8.90 0.44 6.34
CA SER A 133 7.89 -0.61 6.55
C SER A 133 6.48 -0.21 6.08
N ILE A 134 5.74 -1.19 5.55
CA ILE A 134 4.39 -0.97 5.00
C ILE A 134 3.47 -0.28 6.02
N ARG A 135 3.44 -0.80 7.26
CA ARG A 135 2.63 -0.23 8.34
C ARG A 135 2.94 1.22 8.66
N GLN A 136 4.22 1.63 8.65
CA GLN A 136 4.60 3.01 8.95
C GLN A 136 4.18 3.95 7.83
N LEU A 137 4.35 3.53 6.57
CA LEU A 137 3.87 4.29 5.43
C LEU A 137 2.35 4.48 5.48
N GLN A 138 1.60 3.42 5.79
CA GLN A 138 0.15 3.50 5.98
C GLN A 138 -0.22 4.47 7.12
N LEU A 139 0.50 4.46 8.25
CA LEU A 139 0.25 5.40 9.36
C LEU A 139 0.53 6.86 8.99
N ILE A 140 1.60 7.14 8.24
CA ILE A 140 1.91 8.49 7.77
C ILE A 140 0.78 9.00 6.87
N LEU A 141 0.41 8.22 5.86
CA LEU A 141 -0.62 8.60 4.89
C LEU A 141 -2.01 8.67 5.53
N LEU A 142 -2.32 7.80 6.50
CA LEU A 142 -3.57 7.86 7.27
C LEU A 142 -3.68 9.20 8.02
N LYS A 143 -2.62 9.63 8.72
CA LYS A 143 -2.61 10.91 9.44
C LYS A 143 -2.79 12.10 8.51
N VAL A 144 -2.11 12.11 7.37
CA VAL A 144 -2.29 13.15 6.34
C VAL A 144 -3.74 13.13 5.83
N SER A 145 -4.28 11.94 5.56
CA SER A 145 -5.63 11.81 5.01
C SER A 145 -6.70 12.38 5.95
N LEU A 146 -6.63 12.03 7.24
CA LEU A 146 -7.53 12.53 8.27
C LEU A 146 -7.47 14.06 8.39
N ILE A 147 -6.25 14.62 8.40
CA ILE A 147 -6.03 16.07 8.48
C ILE A 147 -6.67 16.83 7.30
N LEU A 148 -6.65 16.22 6.11
CA LEU A 148 -7.27 16.79 4.91
C LEU A 148 -8.80 16.61 4.87
N GLY A 149 -9.41 15.97 5.88
CA GLY A 149 -10.86 15.76 5.96
C GLY A 149 -11.37 14.58 5.14
N ILE A 150 -10.48 13.64 4.78
CA ILE A 150 -10.87 12.39 4.13
C ILE A 150 -11.57 11.51 5.16
N GLU A 151 -12.73 10.97 4.78
CA GLU A 151 -13.53 10.10 5.63
C GLU A 151 -13.04 8.66 5.48
N ILE A 152 -12.72 7.99 6.59
CA ILE A 152 -12.10 6.66 6.56
C ILE A 152 -12.88 5.73 7.48
N HIS A 153 -13.41 4.65 6.91
CA HIS A 153 -14.16 3.61 7.60
C HIS A 153 -13.35 2.32 7.61
N VAL A 154 -13.05 1.82 8.80
CA VAL A 154 -12.35 0.54 9.02
C VAL A 154 -13.34 -0.55 9.40
N ASN A 155 -12.96 -1.83 9.25
CA ASN A 155 -13.86 -2.98 9.41
C ASN A 155 -15.06 -2.95 8.45
N VAL A 156 -14.86 -2.41 7.25
CA VAL A 156 -15.87 -2.38 6.19
C VAL A 156 -15.29 -3.03 4.94
N GLU A 157 -15.86 -4.15 4.55
CA GLU A 157 -15.48 -4.87 3.33
C GLU A 157 -16.38 -4.47 2.18
N PHE A 158 -15.78 -4.10 1.05
CA PHE A 158 -16.49 -3.92 -0.22
C PHE A 158 -16.83 -5.29 -0.82
N GLN A 159 -18.07 -5.47 -1.26
CA GLN A 159 -18.55 -6.71 -1.88
C GLN A 159 -18.94 -6.52 -3.35
N GLY A 160 -19.33 -5.32 -3.77
CA GLY A 160 -19.78 -5.06 -5.13
C GLY A 160 -20.40 -3.67 -5.31
N LEU A 161 -20.79 -3.37 -6.54
CA LEU A 161 -21.50 -2.13 -6.89
C LEU A 161 -23.01 -2.35 -6.83
N LEU A 162 -23.73 -1.39 -6.25
CA LEU A 162 -25.18 -1.29 -6.36
C LEU A 162 -25.50 -0.31 -7.48
N CYS A 163 -26.22 -0.82 -8.48
CA CYS A 163 -26.61 -0.06 -9.65
C CYS A 163 -27.69 0.99 -9.28
N PRO A 164 -27.70 2.16 -9.93
CA PRO A 164 -28.80 3.11 -9.85
C PRO A 164 -30.15 2.43 -10.21
N PRO A 165 -31.23 2.61 -9.42
CA PRO A 165 -32.53 2.02 -9.71
C PRO A 165 -33.14 2.60 -11.00
N GLU A 166 -34.04 1.82 -11.62
CA GLU A 166 -34.82 2.25 -12.80
C GLU A 166 -35.93 3.24 -12.41
N ASP A 167 -36.57 3.02 -11.27
CA ASP A 167 -37.59 3.92 -10.72
C ASP A 167 -36.90 5.13 -10.06
N GLN A 168 -37.02 6.29 -10.73
CA GLN A 168 -36.46 7.58 -10.30
C GLN A 168 -37.52 8.67 -10.17
N GLU A 169 -38.81 8.31 -10.06
CA GLU A 169 -39.91 9.30 -10.06
C GLU A 169 -39.85 10.24 -8.83
N ASN A 170 -39.32 9.77 -7.70
CA ASN A 170 -39.30 10.52 -6.44
C ASN A 170 -37.89 10.99 -6.00
N GLU A 171 -36.83 10.22 -6.28
CA GLU A 171 -35.44 10.57 -5.91
C GLU A 171 -34.45 10.06 -6.96
N ARG A 172 -33.47 10.92 -7.33
CA ARG A 172 -32.43 10.58 -8.31
C ARG A 172 -31.23 9.93 -7.62
N ILE A 173 -31.32 8.62 -7.37
CA ILE A 173 -30.31 7.83 -6.65
C ILE A 173 -29.18 7.40 -7.59
N GLY A 174 -27.93 7.75 -7.26
CA GLY A 174 -26.73 7.36 -8.01
C GLY A 174 -26.15 5.99 -7.64
N TRP A 175 -24.90 5.76 -8.06
CA TRP A 175 -24.16 4.52 -7.75
C TRP A 175 -23.80 4.43 -6.28
N ARG A 176 -24.00 3.25 -5.68
CA ARG A 176 -23.66 2.95 -4.28
C ARG A 176 -22.79 1.70 -4.17
N ALA A 177 -22.25 1.46 -2.98
CA ALA A 177 -21.43 0.29 -2.71
C ALA A 177 -22.19 -0.73 -1.85
N GLN A 178 -22.17 -1.99 -2.27
CA GLN A 178 -22.51 -3.09 -1.40
C GLN A 178 -21.34 -3.35 -0.45
N VAL A 179 -21.59 -3.23 0.85
CA VAL A 179 -20.58 -3.38 1.90
C VAL A 179 -21.01 -4.37 2.97
N TYR A 180 -20.03 -4.92 3.69
CA TYR A 180 -20.25 -5.69 4.91
C TYR A 180 -19.56 -5.01 6.11
N PRO A 181 -20.27 -4.80 7.23
CA PRO A 181 -21.70 -5.08 7.44
C PRO A 181 -22.62 -4.12 6.65
N LYS A 182 -23.75 -4.64 6.12
CA LYS A 182 -24.68 -3.87 5.28
C LYS A 182 -25.28 -2.64 5.96
N THR A 183 -25.40 -2.67 7.28
CA THR A 183 -25.94 -1.58 8.11
C THR A 183 -24.96 -0.42 8.30
N HIS A 184 -23.72 -0.53 7.79
CA HIS A 184 -22.73 0.53 7.92
C HIS A 184 -23.19 1.80 7.17
N PRO A 185 -23.04 3.01 7.73
CA PRO A 185 -23.54 4.25 7.11
C PRO A 185 -23.04 4.56 5.70
N VAL A 186 -21.92 3.96 5.30
CA VAL A 186 -21.34 4.13 3.96
C VAL A 186 -22.18 3.45 2.87
N SER A 187 -23.09 2.54 3.22
CA SER A 187 -24.02 1.91 2.27
C SER A 187 -24.92 2.94 1.57
N GLU A 188 -25.23 4.05 2.25
CA GLU A 188 -26.01 5.17 1.71
C GLU A 188 -25.16 6.21 0.98
N TYR A 189 -23.85 5.99 0.87
CA TYR A 189 -22.96 6.93 0.20
C TYR A 189 -23.01 6.72 -1.31
N GLU A 190 -23.55 7.72 -2.02
CA GLU A 190 -23.52 7.81 -3.47
C GLU A 190 -22.21 8.43 -3.98
N PHE A 191 -21.66 7.88 -5.07
CA PHE A 191 -20.41 8.34 -5.66
C PHE A 191 -20.40 8.28 -7.20
N ASP A 192 -19.61 9.16 -7.80
CA ASP A 192 -19.43 9.27 -9.26
C ASP A 192 -18.08 8.67 -9.70
N VAL A 193 -17.19 8.41 -8.73
CA VAL A 193 -15.86 7.86 -8.94
C VAL A 193 -15.61 6.76 -7.91
N ILE A 194 -15.09 5.60 -8.37
CA ILE A 194 -14.61 4.54 -7.50
C ILE A 194 -13.19 4.10 -7.89
N ILE A 195 -12.30 4.00 -6.91
CA ILE A 195 -10.91 3.60 -7.09
C ILE A 195 -10.61 2.31 -6.32
N GLY A 196 -10.24 1.24 -7.04
CA GLY A 196 -9.76 -0.01 -6.47
C GLY A 196 -8.30 0.10 -6.04
N GLY A 197 -8.03 0.04 -4.74
CA GLY A 197 -6.70 0.07 -4.13
C GLY A 197 -6.50 -1.07 -3.12
N ASP A 198 -7.24 -2.17 -3.30
CA ASP A 198 -7.37 -3.32 -2.39
C ASP A 198 -6.34 -4.44 -2.64
N GLY A 199 -5.40 -4.21 -3.56
CA GLY A 199 -4.27 -5.08 -3.88
C GLY A 199 -4.66 -6.24 -4.80
N ARG A 200 -3.95 -7.38 -4.68
CA ARG A 200 -4.08 -8.55 -5.56
C ARG A 200 -5.51 -9.09 -5.72
N ARG A 201 -6.39 -8.92 -4.71
CA ARG A 201 -7.74 -9.49 -4.76
C ARG A 201 -8.67 -8.80 -5.77
N ASN A 202 -8.38 -7.54 -6.13
CA ASN A 202 -9.19 -6.69 -7.02
C ASN A 202 -10.69 -7.01 -7.03
N THR A 203 -11.41 -6.42 -6.08
CA THR A 203 -12.86 -6.64 -5.91
C THR A 203 -13.73 -5.91 -6.95
N LEU A 204 -13.14 -5.16 -7.88
CA LEU A 204 -13.86 -4.49 -8.96
C LEU A 204 -13.95 -5.35 -10.22
N GLU A 205 -15.18 -5.61 -10.65
CA GLU A 205 -15.48 -6.34 -11.88
C GLU A 205 -15.23 -5.51 -13.15
N GLY A 206 -14.98 -6.20 -14.27
CA GLY A 206 -14.80 -5.58 -15.58
C GLY A 206 -13.34 -5.34 -15.99
N PHE A 207 -12.38 -5.60 -15.11
CA PHE A 207 -10.94 -5.51 -15.40
C PHE A 207 -10.36 -6.88 -15.72
N ARG A 208 -10.06 -7.13 -16.99
CA ARG A 208 -9.36 -8.34 -17.41
C ARG A 208 -7.91 -8.30 -16.94
N ARG A 209 -7.37 -9.47 -16.56
CA ARG A 209 -6.01 -9.62 -16.06
C ARG A 209 -5.15 -10.33 -17.08
N LYS A 210 -4.00 -9.72 -17.40
CA LYS A 210 -2.90 -10.38 -18.10
C LYS A 210 -2.01 -11.03 -17.05
N GLU A 211 -1.85 -12.33 -17.18
CA GLU A 211 -0.90 -13.11 -16.39
C GLU A 211 0.43 -13.17 -17.13
N PHE A 212 1.49 -12.73 -16.46
CA PHE A 212 2.86 -12.90 -16.90
C PHE A 212 3.47 -14.04 -16.09
N ARG A 213 3.55 -15.22 -16.72
CA ARG A 213 4.16 -16.39 -16.10
C ARG A 213 5.65 -16.47 -16.43
N GLY A 214 6.47 -16.31 -15.41
CA GLY A 214 7.92 -16.48 -15.49
C GLY A 214 8.37 -17.92 -15.20
N LYS A 215 9.66 -18.08 -14.97
CA LYS A 215 10.19 -19.29 -14.32
C LYS A 215 9.67 -19.35 -12.88
N LEU A 216 9.57 -20.56 -12.32
CA LEU A 216 9.20 -20.76 -10.93
C LEU A 216 10.10 -19.92 -10.01
N ALA A 217 9.49 -19.00 -9.26
CA ALA A 217 10.20 -18.12 -8.35
C ALA A 217 9.46 -18.09 -7.01
N ILE A 218 10.16 -18.52 -5.95
CA ILE A 218 9.59 -18.60 -4.60
C ILE A 218 10.30 -17.56 -3.74
N ALA A 219 9.55 -16.58 -3.27
CA ALA A 219 10.09 -15.56 -2.38
C ALA A 219 9.82 -15.89 -0.92
N ILE A 220 10.84 -15.70 -0.09
CA ILE A 220 10.73 -15.76 1.36
C ILE A 220 11.01 -14.36 1.90
N THR A 221 10.12 -13.86 2.75
CA THR A 221 10.37 -12.65 3.55
C THR A 221 10.50 -13.01 5.01
N ALA A 222 11.45 -12.42 5.71
CA ALA A 222 11.66 -12.60 7.14
C ALA A 222 11.90 -11.25 7.82
N ASN A 223 11.32 -11.07 9.00
CA ASN A 223 11.57 -9.92 9.86
C ASN A 223 12.16 -10.36 11.19
N PHE A 224 13.33 -9.83 11.53
CA PHE A 224 13.94 -10.03 12.85
C PHE A 224 13.86 -8.75 13.68
N ILE A 225 13.88 -8.89 15.01
CA ILE A 225 13.82 -7.78 15.96
C ILE A 225 15.09 -6.95 15.83
N ASN A 226 14.93 -5.65 15.53
CA ASN A 226 16.01 -4.68 15.58
C ASN A 226 16.02 -3.95 16.93
N ARG A 227 17.05 -4.20 17.75
CA ARG A 227 17.19 -3.55 19.07
C ARG A 227 17.90 -2.20 19.00
N ASN A 228 18.31 -1.76 17.82
CA ASN A 228 19.02 -0.50 17.56
C ASN A 228 20.33 -0.37 18.37
N THR A 229 21.02 -1.49 18.62
CA THR A 229 22.34 -1.49 19.25
C THR A 229 23.41 -0.95 18.31
N THR A 230 24.56 -0.52 18.84
CA THR A 230 25.69 -0.04 18.03
C THR A 230 26.27 -1.14 17.12
N ALA A 231 26.21 -2.40 17.55
CA ALA A 231 26.62 -3.55 16.73
C ALA A 231 25.69 -3.71 15.52
N GLU A 232 24.37 -3.76 15.75
CA GLU A 232 23.37 -3.82 14.67
C GLU A 232 23.47 -2.62 13.71
N ALA A 233 23.74 -1.42 14.24
CA ALA A 233 23.88 -0.21 13.44
C ALA A 233 25.06 -0.24 12.47
N LYS A 234 26.13 -0.99 12.77
CA LYS A 234 27.33 -1.12 11.91
C LYS A 234 27.16 -2.07 10.72
N VAL A 235 26.23 -3.03 10.81
CA VAL A 235 26.03 -4.03 9.74
C VAL A 235 25.54 -3.35 8.47
N GLU A 236 26.20 -3.57 7.34
CA GLU A 236 25.80 -2.92 6.08
C GLU A 236 24.52 -3.55 5.51
N GLU A 237 23.71 -2.72 4.85
CA GLU A 237 22.52 -3.19 4.13
C GLU A 237 22.91 -3.85 2.81
N ILE A 238 22.03 -4.74 2.32
CA ILE A 238 22.23 -5.43 1.06
C ILE A 238 21.16 -4.91 0.10
N SER A 239 21.51 -3.93 -0.73
CA SER A 239 20.65 -3.38 -1.76
C SER A 239 20.64 -4.28 -3.00
N GLY A 240 19.69 -5.22 -3.06
CA GLY A 240 19.39 -5.92 -4.32
C GLY A 240 20.55 -6.74 -4.89
N VAL A 241 21.30 -7.46 -4.05
CA VAL A 241 22.35 -8.36 -4.55
C VAL A 241 21.68 -9.53 -5.28
N ALA A 242 21.70 -9.47 -6.61
CA ALA A 242 21.27 -10.56 -7.47
C ALA A 242 22.44 -11.51 -7.76
N PHE A 243 22.13 -12.80 -7.95
CA PHE A 243 23.09 -13.84 -8.30
C PHE A 243 24.02 -13.42 -9.44
N ILE A 244 23.48 -12.72 -10.43
CA ILE A 244 24.21 -12.26 -11.61
C ILE A 244 25.43 -11.41 -11.25
N PHE A 245 25.36 -10.60 -10.18
CA PHE A 245 26.42 -9.67 -9.81
C PHE A 245 27.40 -10.22 -8.76
N ASN A 246 26.96 -11.16 -7.90
CA ASN A 246 27.79 -11.72 -6.82
C ASN A 246 27.74 -13.25 -6.80
N GLN A 247 28.04 -13.89 -7.93
CA GLN A 247 27.98 -15.36 -8.07
C GLN A 247 28.79 -16.10 -7.01
N LYS A 248 29.98 -15.59 -6.66
CA LYS A 248 30.83 -16.18 -5.63
C LYS A 248 30.13 -16.28 -4.27
N PHE A 249 29.49 -15.19 -3.83
CA PHE A 249 28.75 -15.18 -2.56
C PHE A 249 27.65 -16.25 -2.51
N PHE A 250 26.89 -16.42 -3.59
CA PHE A 250 25.82 -17.43 -3.63
C PHE A 250 26.34 -18.86 -3.77
N GLN A 251 27.49 -19.06 -4.43
CA GLN A 251 28.18 -20.36 -4.46
C GLN A 251 28.68 -20.72 -3.06
N ASP A 252 29.36 -19.80 -2.38
CA ASP A 252 29.85 -19.97 -1.02
C ASP A 252 28.69 -20.24 -0.04
N LEU A 253 27.56 -19.52 -0.17
CA LEU A 253 26.35 -19.76 0.61
C LEU A 253 25.84 -21.18 0.41
N ARG A 254 25.72 -21.63 -0.85
CA ARG A 254 25.23 -22.96 -1.19
C ARG A 254 26.15 -24.06 -0.67
N GLU A 255 27.47 -23.89 -0.79
CA GLU A 255 28.44 -24.87 -0.31
C GLU A 255 28.48 -24.96 1.22
N ALA A 256 28.38 -23.82 1.91
CA ALA A 256 28.43 -23.78 3.37
C ALA A 256 27.13 -24.23 4.05
N THR A 257 25.97 -23.92 3.46
CA THR A 257 24.65 -24.06 4.12
C THR A 257 23.69 -24.99 3.37
N GLY A 258 23.94 -25.31 2.10
CA GLY A 258 22.98 -25.99 1.23
C GLY A 258 21.82 -25.09 0.73
N ILE A 259 21.86 -23.79 1.03
CA ILE A 259 20.84 -22.81 0.61
C ILE A 259 21.20 -22.26 -0.78
N ASP A 260 20.30 -22.42 -1.76
CA ASP A 260 20.47 -21.91 -3.12
C ASP A 260 19.47 -20.78 -3.41
N LEU A 261 20.00 -19.56 -3.55
CA LEU A 261 19.22 -18.34 -3.75
C LEU A 261 19.55 -17.67 -5.09
N GLU A 262 18.56 -17.04 -5.69
CA GLU A 262 18.72 -16.19 -6.88
C GLU A 262 18.98 -14.72 -6.53
N ASN A 263 18.44 -14.26 -5.39
CA ASN A 263 18.69 -12.94 -4.85
C ASN A 263 18.43 -12.93 -3.34
N ILE A 264 19.07 -11.97 -2.66
CA ILE A 264 18.79 -11.64 -1.27
C ILE A 264 18.94 -10.12 -1.08
N VAL A 265 18.03 -9.55 -0.30
CA VAL A 265 17.99 -8.13 0.05
C VAL A 265 17.85 -8.04 1.56
N TYR A 266 18.59 -7.11 2.15
CA TYR A 266 18.54 -6.81 3.58
C TYR A 266 18.34 -5.30 3.77
N TYR A 267 17.26 -4.93 4.46
CA TYR A 267 16.99 -3.57 4.89
C TYR A 267 16.96 -3.49 6.42
N LYS A 268 17.62 -2.47 6.97
CA LYS A 268 17.64 -2.19 8.40
C LYS A 268 16.62 -1.11 8.73
N ASP A 269 15.40 -1.54 9.03
CA ASP A 269 14.27 -0.65 9.33
C ASP A 269 13.83 -0.81 10.80
N ASP A 270 12.53 -0.64 11.08
CA ASP A 270 11.95 -1.00 12.39
C ASP A 270 12.22 -2.48 12.77
N THR A 271 12.46 -3.33 11.76
CA THR A 271 12.95 -4.70 11.85
C THR A 271 14.17 -4.89 10.95
N HIS A 272 14.97 -5.91 11.22
CA HIS A 272 15.93 -6.41 10.23
C HIS A 272 15.15 -7.24 9.22
N TYR A 273 14.86 -6.64 8.07
CA TYR A 273 14.01 -7.23 7.03
C TYR A 273 14.86 -7.88 5.96
N PHE A 274 14.53 -9.12 5.63
CA PHE A 274 15.12 -9.86 4.53
C PHE A 274 14.05 -10.25 3.53
N VAL A 275 14.35 -10.14 2.25
CA VAL A 275 13.60 -10.80 1.18
C VAL A 275 14.59 -11.53 0.28
N MET A 276 14.29 -12.79 0.00
CA MET A 276 15.12 -13.66 -0.81
C MET A 276 14.28 -14.47 -1.77
N THR A 277 14.85 -14.81 -2.92
CA THR A 277 14.21 -15.72 -3.88
C THR A 277 14.98 -17.04 -3.86
N ALA A 278 14.34 -18.11 -3.40
CA ALA A 278 14.93 -19.42 -3.23
C ALA A 278 14.57 -20.35 -4.40
N LYS A 279 15.51 -21.22 -4.79
CA LYS A 279 15.23 -22.26 -5.78
C LYS A 279 14.44 -23.40 -5.14
N LYS A 280 13.45 -23.93 -5.89
CA LYS A 280 12.60 -25.05 -5.43
C LYS A 280 13.40 -26.22 -4.88
N GLN A 281 14.44 -26.64 -5.59
CA GLN A 281 15.24 -27.81 -5.17
C GLN A 281 15.90 -27.60 -3.80
N SER A 282 16.42 -26.40 -3.52
CA SER A 282 17.03 -26.12 -2.22
C SER A 282 16.00 -26.15 -1.08
N LEU A 283 14.77 -25.70 -1.34
CA LEU A 283 13.69 -25.78 -0.35
C LEU A 283 13.25 -27.22 -0.06
N LEU A 284 13.24 -28.08 -1.07
CA LEU A 284 12.99 -29.52 -0.91
C LEU A 284 14.13 -30.21 -0.14
N ASP A 285 15.37 -29.95 -0.54
CA ASP A 285 16.57 -30.55 0.09
C ASP A 285 16.70 -30.16 1.56
N LYS A 286 16.31 -28.93 1.93
CA LYS A 286 16.28 -28.42 3.31
C LYS A 286 15.01 -28.80 4.07
N GLY A 287 14.09 -29.54 3.46
CA GLY A 287 12.84 -29.99 4.09
C GLY A 287 11.82 -28.88 4.37
N VAL A 288 12.00 -27.69 3.79
CA VAL A 288 11.03 -26.58 3.89
C VAL A 288 9.75 -26.94 3.16
N ILE A 289 9.90 -27.54 1.97
CA ILE A 289 8.80 -28.09 1.19
C ILE A 289 8.81 -29.60 1.36
N LEU A 290 7.69 -30.19 1.74
CA LEU A 290 7.59 -31.62 2.06
C LEU A 290 7.46 -32.48 0.80
N HIS A 291 6.60 -32.08 -0.14
CA HIS A 291 6.34 -32.80 -1.39
C HIS A 291 6.48 -31.88 -2.61
N ASP A 292 7.07 -32.41 -3.68
CA ASP A 292 7.22 -31.70 -4.95
C ASP A 292 5.94 -31.81 -5.80
N TYR A 293 5.04 -30.84 -5.64
CA TYR A 293 3.84 -30.70 -6.47
C TYR A 293 4.12 -29.87 -7.74
N ALA A 294 3.47 -30.24 -8.85
CA ALA A 294 3.56 -29.49 -10.10
C ALA A 294 2.80 -28.15 -10.05
N ASP A 295 1.73 -28.08 -9.27
CA ASP A 295 0.93 -26.87 -9.05
C ASP A 295 1.58 -26.01 -7.95
N THR A 296 1.81 -24.72 -8.23
CA THR A 296 2.48 -23.81 -7.29
C THR A 296 1.63 -23.46 -6.08
N GLU A 297 0.29 -23.44 -6.21
CA GLU A 297 -0.62 -23.21 -5.09
C GLU A 297 -0.59 -24.38 -4.11
N LEU A 298 -0.53 -25.62 -4.61
CA LEU A 298 -0.36 -26.81 -3.80
C LEU A 298 1.06 -26.90 -3.21
N LEU A 299 2.08 -26.53 -3.99
CA LEU A 299 3.47 -26.55 -3.58
C LEU A 299 3.72 -25.63 -2.37
N LEU A 300 3.13 -24.42 -2.40
CA LEU A 300 3.27 -23.40 -1.36
C LEU A 300 2.10 -23.41 -0.36
N SER A 301 1.28 -24.46 -0.36
CA SER A 301 0.18 -24.62 0.57
C SER A 301 0.69 -24.80 2.00
N ARG A 302 -0.12 -24.38 2.98
CA ARG A 302 0.26 -24.47 4.40
C ARG A 302 0.51 -25.90 4.87
N GLU A 303 -0.10 -26.88 4.23
CA GLU A 303 0.05 -28.30 4.55
C GLU A 303 1.37 -28.87 4.02
N ASN A 304 1.92 -28.26 2.96
CA ASN A 304 3.14 -28.72 2.30
C ASN A 304 4.40 -27.95 2.74
N VAL A 305 4.26 -26.95 3.62
CA VAL A 305 5.37 -26.14 4.11
C VAL A 305 5.64 -26.44 5.59
N ASP A 306 6.82 -26.97 5.89
CA ASP A 306 7.30 -27.10 7.26
C ASP A 306 7.74 -25.73 7.78
N GLN A 307 7.00 -25.23 8.77
CA GLN A 307 7.22 -23.91 9.34
C GLN A 307 8.55 -23.82 10.12
N GLU A 308 8.98 -24.86 10.83
CA GLU A 308 10.22 -24.84 11.61
C GLU A 308 11.45 -24.90 10.68
N ALA A 309 11.36 -25.71 9.63
CA ALA A 309 12.36 -25.73 8.57
C ALA A 309 12.45 -24.37 7.86
N LEU A 310 11.31 -23.73 7.56
CA LEU A 310 11.27 -22.39 6.96
C LEU A 310 11.94 -21.33 7.85
N LEU A 311 11.68 -21.37 9.16
CA LEU A 311 12.32 -20.47 10.12
C LEU A 311 13.83 -20.67 10.15
N SER A 312 14.28 -21.92 10.16
CA SER A 312 15.70 -22.26 10.17
C SER A 312 16.38 -21.81 8.88
N TYR A 313 15.76 -22.10 7.72
CA TYR A 313 16.24 -21.68 6.40
C TYR A 313 16.41 -20.16 6.30
N ALA A 314 15.37 -19.40 6.69
CA ALA A 314 15.41 -17.94 6.61
C ALA A 314 16.44 -17.33 7.57
N ARG A 315 16.59 -17.90 8.79
CA ARG A 315 17.59 -17.46 9.76
C ARG A 315 19.01 -17.71 9.27
N GLU A 316 19.28 -18.91 8.78
CA GLU A 316 20.61 -19.31 8.29
C GLU A 316 21.03 -18.47 7.07
N ALA A 317 20.12 -18.24 6.13
CA ALA A 317 20.36 -17.34 4.99
C ALA A 317 20.66 -15.90 5.45
N ALA A 318 19.89 -15.37 6.41
CA ALA A 318 20.11 -14.02 6.94
C ALA A 318 21.45 -13.89 7.68
N ASP A 319 21.81 -14.89 8.50
CA ASP A 319 23.04 -14.90 9.28
C ASP A 319 24.28 -14.94 8.38
N PHE A 320 24.28 -15.83 7.39
CA PHE A 320 25.35 -15.92 6.39
C PHE A 320 25.47 -14.61 5.59
N SER A 321 24.35 -14.07 5.12
CA SER A 321 24.37 -12.86 4.28
C SER A 321 24.91 -11.62 4.99
N THR A 322 24.80 -11.58 6.31
CA THR A 322 25.32 -10.48 7.14
C THR A 322 26.67 -10.80 7.77
N ASN A 323 27.36 -11.85 7.30
CA ASN A 323 28.64 -12.32 7.84
C ASN A 323 28.61 -12.54 9.36
N GLN A 324 27.46 -12.99 9.89
CA GLN A 324 27.25 -13.21 11.34
C GLN A 324 27.49 -11.97 12.20
N GLN A 325 27.40 -10.77 11.61
CA GLN A 325 27.62 -9.52 12.33
C GLN A 325 26.40 -9.06 13.14
N LEU A 326 25.21 -9.61 12.84
CA LEU A 326 24.00 -9.36 13.61
C LEU A 326 24.05 -10.17 14.92
N PRO A 327 24.01 -9.52 16.11
CA PRO A 327 24.23 -10.22 17.37
C PRO A 327 23.19 -11.31 17.70
N SER A 328 21.97 -11.17 17.20
CA SER A 328 20.92 -12.17 17.38
C SER A 328 19.83 -12.04 16.32
N LEU A 329 19.37 -13.15 15.79
CA LEU A 329 18.29 -13.22 14.80
C LEU A 329 17.02 -13.80 15.43
N ASN A 330 16.41 -12.99 16.30
CA ASN A 330 15.11 -13.30 16.90
C ASN A 330 14.00 -12.80 15.98
N PHE A 331 13.07 -13.67 15.58
CA PHE A 331 11.97 -13.27 14.71
C PHE A 331 11.08 -12.21 15.38
N ALA A 332 10.68 -11.21 14.61
CA ALA A 332 9.58 -10.34 14.97
C ALA A 332 8.27 -11.15 14.96
N ILE A 333 7.22 -10.59 15.56
CA ILE A 333 5.92 -11.25 15.67
C ILE A 333 4.98 -10.65 14.62
N ASN A 334 4.31 -11.52 13.85
CA ASN A 334 3.29 -11.14 12.88
C ASN A 334 1.93 -10.90 13.56
N HIS A 335 0.88 -10.59 12.79
CA HIS A 335 -0.45 -10.31 13.36
C HIS A 335 -1.18 -11.52 13.95
N TYR A 336 -0.69 -12.73 13.71
CA TYR A 336 -1.22 -13.95 14.33
C TYR A 336 -0.48 -14.35 15.62
N GLY A 337 0.51 -13.55 16.06
CA GLY A 337 1.31 -13.91 17.23
C GLY A 337 2.42 -14.92 16.91
N GLN A 338 2.71 -15.17 15.64
CA GLN A 338 3.70 -16.15 15.18
C GLN A 338 4.98 -15.45 14.69
N PRO A 339 6.13 -16.16 14.62
CA PRO A 339 7.33 -15.67 13.97
C PRO A 339 7.07 -15.14 12.56
N ASP A 340 7.58 -13.95 12.25
CA ASP A 340 7.31 -13.22 11.02
C ASP A 340 8.20 -13.68 9.86
N VAL A 341 7.86 -14.86 9.33
CA VAL A 341 8.37 -15.41 8.07
C VAL A 341 7.20 -15.80 7.18
N ALA A 342 7.32 -15.56 5.88
CA ALA A 342 6.28 -15.93 4.92
C ALA A 342 6.88 -16.27 3.55
N MET A 343 6.25 -17.24 2.89
CA MET A 343 6.55 -17.65 1.51
C MET A 343 5.49 -17.11 0.55
N PHE A 344 5.94 -16.69 -0.64
CA PHE A 344 5.11 -16.12 -1.69
C PHE A 344 5.48 -16.68 -3.06
N ASP A 345 4.45 -16.88 -3.88
CA ASP A 345 4.63 -17.21 -5.29
C ASP A 345 4.92 -15.93 -6.10
N PHE A 346 6.07 -15.90 -6.77
CA PHE A 346 6.45 -14.87 -7.75
C PHE A 346 6.47 -15.40 -9.19
N THR A 347 6.00 -16.63 -9.42
CA THR A 347 5.94 -17.25 -10.74
C THR A 347 4.97 -16.52 -11.66
N CYS A 348 3.83 -16.11 -11.12
CA CYS A 348 2.77 -15.43 -11.86
C CYS A 348 2.60 -14.01 -11.33
N MET A 349 2.84 -13.02 -12.20
CA MET A 349 2.55 -11.62 -11.92
C MET A 349 1.35 -11.18 -12.75
N TYR A 350 0.43 -10.46 -12.12
CA TYR A 350 -0.79 -9.99 -12.77
C TYR A 350 -0.74 -8.48 -13.06
N ALA A 351 -1.24 -8.10 -14.23
CA ALA A 351 -1.50 -6.71 -14.59
C ALA A 351 -2.91 -6.58 -15.17
N SER A 352 -3.60 -5.49 -14.89
CA SER A 352 -4.87 -5.18 -15.56
C SER A 352 -4.62 -4.78 -17.02
N GLU A 353 -5.51 -5.17 -17.93
CA GLU A 353 -5.43 -4.75 -19.34
C GLU A 353 -5.63 -3.24 -19.51
N ASN A 354 -6.53 -2.69 -18.71
CA ASN A 354 -6.91 -1.28 -18.69
C ASN A 354 -6.85 -0.76 -17.25
N ALA A 355 -6.45 0.50 -17.08
CA ALA A 355 -6.36 1.12 -15.75
C ALA A 355 -7.69 1.72 -15.28
N ALA A 356 -8.57 2.07 -16.22
CA ALA A 356 -9.88 2.64 -15.94
C ALA A 356 -10.94 2.14 -16.91
N MET A 357 -12.20 2.34 -16.53
CA MET A 357 -13.39 2.14 -17.37
C MET A 357 -14.49 3.10 -16.90
N VAL A 358 -15.49 3.34 -17.75
CA VAL A 358 -16.70 4.08 -17.37
C VAL A 358 -17.88 3.13 -17.45
N ARG A 359 -18.74 3.16 -16.43
CA ARG A 359 -20.03 2.47 -16.42
C ARG A 359 -21.12 3.52 -16.46
N GLU A 360 -22.12 3.33 -17.30
CA GLU A 360 -23.28 4.22 -17.34
C GLU A 360 -24.54 3.38 -17.29
N LEU A 361 -25.43 3.71 -16.36
CA LEU A 361 -26.73 3.09 -16.23
C LEU A 361 -27.74 4.14 -15.77
N ASN A 362 -28.93 4.15 -16.38
CA ASN A 362 -30.02 5.08 -16.05
C ASN A 362 -29.59 6.55 -15.98
N GLY A 363 -28.68 6.97 -16.88
CA GLY A 363 -28.18 8.35 -16.93
C GLY A 363 -27.23 8.76 -15.79
N HIS A 364 -26.66 7.77 -15.09
CA HIS A 364 -25.64 7.97 -14.06
C HIS A 364 -24.32 7.35 -14.51
N PRO A 365 -23.33 8.18 -14.91
CA PRO A 365 -21.99 7.69 -15.18
C PRO A 365 -21.20 7.43 -13.89
N LEU A 366 -20.37 6.40 -13.90
CA LEU A 366 -19.43 6.03 -12.86
C LEU A 366 -18.05 5.81 -13.47
N LEU A 367 -17.08 6.62 -13.05
CA LEU A 367 -15.68 6.43 -13.39
C LEU A 367 -15.05 5.40 -12.44
N VAL A 368 -14.54 4.30 -12.99
CA VAL A 368 -13.94 3.19 -12.24
C VAL A 368 -12.48 3.09 -12.61
N ALA A 369 -11.56 3.07 -11.64
CA ALA A 369 -10.13 2.88 -11.92
C ALA A 369 -9.41 2.05 -10.87
N LEU A 370 -8.24 1.52 -11.24
CA LEU A 370 -7.37 0.70 -10.40
C LEU A 370 -6.06 1.42 -10.07
N VAL A 371 -5.54 1.18 -8.88
CA VAL A 371 -4.27 1.75 -8.41
C VAL A 371 -3.45 0.76 -7.58
N GLY A 372 -2.12 0.90 -7.62
CA GLY A 372 -1.18 0.07 -6.86
C GLY A 372 -1.13 -1.37 -7.38
N ASP A 373 -0.97 -2.34 -6.47
CA ASP A 373 -0.86 -3.76 -6.81
C ASP A 373 -2.13 -4.31 -7.49
N SER A 374 -3.28 -3.66 -7.28
CA SER A 374 -4.50 -3.99 -8.03
C SER A 374 -4.39 -3.55 -9.49
N LEU A 375 -3.52 -2.64 -9.89
CA LEU A 375 -3.30 -2.29 -11.30
C LEU A 375 -2.21 -3.17 -11.90
N LEU A 376 -1.07 -3.22 -11.22
CA LEU A 376 0.13 -3.93 -11.66
C LEU A 376 0.87 -4.48 -10.45
N GLU A 377 0.99 -5.79 -10.36
CA GLU A 377 1.72 -6.44 -9.28
C GLU A 377 3.23 -6.15 -9.36
N PRO A 378 3.87 -5.73 -8.26
CA PRO A 378 5.29 -5.46 -8.26
C PRO A 378 6.11 -6.71 -7.96
N PHE A 379 7.23 -6.87 -8.66
CA PHE A 379 8.30 -7.75 -8.22
C PHE A 379 9.11 -7.07 -7.11
N TRP A 380 8.97 -7.53 -5.87
CA TRP A 380 9.48 -6.83 -4.68
C TRP A 380 11.00 -6.61 -4.66
N PRO A 381 11.85 -7.55 -5.11
CA PRO A 381 13.30 -7.33 -5.12
C PRO A 381 13.75 -6.16 -6.00
N MET A 382 12.95 -5.76 -7.00
CA MET A 382 13.24 -4.57 -7.82
C MET A 382 12.75 -3.25 -7.19
N GLY A 383 12.06 -3.30 -6.04
CA GLY A 383 11.65 -2.09 -5.32
C GLY A 383 10.68 -1.17 -6.08
N THR A 384 9.85 -1.71 -6.97
CA THR A 384 9.02 -0.90 -7.90
C THR A 384 7.63 -0.55 -7.36
N GLY A 385 7.15 -1.23 -6.32
CA GLY A 385 5.75 -1.18 -5.87
C GLY A 385 5.25 0.22 -5.52
N ILE A 386 5.92 0.90 -4.57
CA ILE A 386 5.48 2.24 -4.15
C ILE A 386 5.66 3.27 -5.26
N ALA A 387 6.75 3.19 -6.01
CA ALA A 387 7.01 4.11 -7.11
C ALA A 387 5.91 4.04 -8.18
N ARG A 388 5.67 2.85 -8.75
CA ARG A 388 4.64 2.66 -9.77
C ARG A 388 3.24 2.91 -9.23
N GLY A 389 2.97 2.48 -7.99
CA GLY A 389 1.69 2.71 -7.33
C GLY A 389 1.40 4.20 -7.08
N PHE A 390 2.40 5.01 -6.73
CA PHE A 390 2.23 6.46 -6.54
C PHE A 390 2.09 7.20 -7.86
N LEU A 391 2.81 6.78 -8.92
CA LEU A 391 2.57 7.30 -10.27
C LEU A 391 1.13 7.03 -10.71
N ALA A 392 0.66 5.78 -10.58
CA ALA A 392 -0.72 5.43 -10.88
C ALA A 392 -1.75 6.21 -10.04
N ALA A 393 -1.41 6.55 -8.78
CA ALA A 393 -2.25 7.39 -7.93
C ALA A 393 -2.35 8.84 -8.46
N MET A 394 -1.22 9.42 -8.88
CA MET A 394 -1.18 10.75 -9.47
C MET A 394 -1.92 10.78 -10.82
N ASP A 395 -1.73 9.77 -11.67
CA ASP A 395 -2.42 9.63 -12.95
C ASP A 395 -3.93 9.46 -12.76
N SER A 396 -4.34 8.69 -11.75
CA SER A 396 -5.77 8.53 -11.41
C SER A 396 -6.38 9.84 -10.91
N ALA A 397 -5.65 10.63 -10.11
CA ALA A 397 -6.11 11.96 -9.70
C ALA A 397 -6.20 12.92 -10.90
N TRP A 398 -5.26 12.85 -11.84
CA TRP A 398 -5.30 13.62 -13.09
C TRP A 398 -6.51 13.26 -13.95
N MET A 399 -6.80 11.97 -14.09
CA MET A 399 -8.00 11.48 -14.77
C MET A 399 -9.28 12.00 -14.12
N VAL A 400 -9.40 11.94 -12.79
CA VAL A 400 -10.58 12.47 -12.06
C VAL A 400 -10.68 13.99 -12.20
N ARG A 401 -9.55 14.69 -12.28
CA ARG A 401 -9.52 16.12 -12.58
C ARG A 401 -10.10 16.41 -13.97
N SER A 402 -9.70 15.65 -14.99
CA SER A 402 -10.23 15.78 -16.37
C SER A 402 -11.73 15.49 -16.42
N TRP A 403 -12.16 14.39 -15.78
CA TRP A 403 -13.57 14.02 -15.60
C TRP A 403 -14.40 15.15 -14.99
N SER A 404 -13.90 15.75 -13.90
CA SER A 404 -14.62 16.81 -13.18
C SER A 404 -14.65 18.15 -13.92
N LEU A 405 -13.80 18.33 -14.94
CA LEU A 405 -13.84 19.48 -15.84
C LEU A 405 -14.84 19.30 -17.00
N GLY A 406 -15.49 18.14 -17.10
CA GLY A 406 -16.49 17.85 -18.14
C GLY A 406 -15.90 17.30 -19.44
N THR A 407 -14.63 16.84 -19.43
CA THR A 407 -14.05 16.11 -20.56
C THR A 407 -14.86 14.85 -20.85
N GLY A 408 -15.09 14.54 -22.13
CA GLY A 408 -15.94 13.40 -22.53
C GLY A 408 -15.40 12.06 -22.02
N PRO A 409 -16.27 11.07 -21.67
CA PRO A 409 -15.83 9.79 -21.09
C PRO A 409 -14.75 9.06 -21.90
N MET A 410 -14.88 9.02 -23.22
CA MET A 410 -13.91 8.34 -24.09
C MET A 410 -12.57 9.08 -24.17
N GLU A 411 -12.57 10.40 -24.11
CA GLU A 411 -11.34 11.21 -24.07
C GLU A 411 -10.59 11.00 -22.75
N VAL A 412 -11.33 10.98 -21.63
CA VAL A 412 -10.77 10.67 -20.30
C VAL A 412 -10.15 9.27 -20.27
N LEU A 413 -10.82 8.28 -20.85
CA LEU A 413 -10.30 6.91 -20.91
C LEU A 413 -9.13 6.75 -21.89
N ALA A 414 -9.09 7.51 -22.97
CA ALA A 414 -7.98 7.47 -23.94
C ALA A 414 -6.71 8.15 -23.41
N GLU A 415 -6.86 9.21 -22.60
CA GLU A 415 -5.74 9.86 -21.90
C GLU A 415 -5.15 8.96 -20.80
N ARG A 416 -6.00 8.15 -20.16
CA ARG A 416 -5.64 7.30 -19.00
C ARG A 416 -5.00 5.98 -19.39
#